data_AF-A0AAW4KNH5-F1
#
_entry.id   AF-A0AAW4KNH5-F1
#
_cell.length_a   1.000
_cell.length_b   1.000
_cell.length_c   1.000
_cell.angle_alpha   90.00
_cell.angle_beta   90.00
_cell.angle_gamma   90.00
#
_symmetry.space_group_name_H-M   'P 1'
#
loop_
_entity.id
_entity.type
_entity.pdbx_description
1 polymer ?
#
loop_
_entity_poly.entity_id
_entity_poly.type
_entity_poly.pdbx_seq_one_letter_code
_entity_poly.pdbx_strand_id
1 'polypeptide(L)'
;DTVLLPSGCVCCSIRGELKDALLGLLQRRERGEIPAFKRVILETTGLADPAPILATLNNDVQLRGRFHIGLVITLVDASHAALQERLHPE
;
A
#
# COMPACT_ATOMS: atom_id res chain seq x y z
N ASP A 1 0.71 8.40 -11.92
CA ASP A 1 0.88 7.24 -12.84
C ASP A 1 1.34 6.00 -12.11
N THR A 2 0.57 4.92 -12.22
CA THR A 2 0.82 3.63 -11.56
C THR A 2 1.69 2.74 -12.45
N VAL A 3 2.95 2.53 -12.07
CA VAL A 3 3.90 1.71 -12.85
C VAL A 3 4.06 0.35 -12.20
N LEU A 4 3.80 -0.74 -12.95
CA LEU A 4 4.16 -2.09 -12.55
C LEU A 4 5.62 -2.35 -12.92
N LEU A 5 6.48 -2.49 -11.92
CA LEU A 5 7.87 -2.88 -12.12
C LEU A 5 7.95 -4.36 -12.50
N PRO A 6 8.95 -4.79 -13.28
CA PRO A 6 9.17 -6.20 -13.64
C PRO A 6 9.30 -7.14 -12.43
N SER A 7 9.66 -6.61 -11.27
CA SER A 7 9.69 -7.30 -9.98
C SER A 7 8.32 -7.49 -9.31
N GLY A 8 7.24 -6.97 -9.90
CA GLY A 8 5.87 -7.05 -9.37
C GLY A 8 5.48 -5.91 -8.42
N CYS A 9 6.36 -4.93 -8.19
CA CYS A 9 6.01 -3.76 -7.37
C CYS A 9 5.17 -2.75 -8.16
N VAL A 10 4.28 -2.05 -7.46
CA VAL A 10 3.50 -0.94 -8.00
C VAL A 10 3.81 0.30 -7.18
N CYS A 11 4.34 1.34 -7.83
CA CYS A 11 4.55 2.65 -7.20
C CYS A 11 3.35 3.56 -7.51
N CYS A 12 2.70 4.10 -6.48
CA CYS A 12 1.62 5.08 -6.58
C CYS A 12 1.83 6.20 -5.54
N SER A 13 1.54 7.45 -5.93
CA SER A 13 1.48 8.60 -5.01
C SER A 13 0.13 8.66 -4.29
N ILE A 14 0.09 9.15 -3.05
CA ILE A 14 -1.02 8.92 -2.12
C ILE A 14 -2.34 9.64 -2.51
N ARG A 15 -3.43 8.87 -2.32
CA ARG A 15 -4.89 9.13 -2.42
C ARG A 15 -5.49 9.33 -3.83
N GLY A 16 -6.55 8.57 -4.11
CA GLY A 16 -7.09 8.35 -5.47
C GLY A 16 -6.33 7.27 -6.21
N GLU A 17 -5.01 7.45 -6.37
CA GLU A 17 -4.18 6.54 -7.16
C GLU A 17 -4.08 5.12 -6.58
N LEU A 18 -4.09 4.95 -5.25
CA LEU A 18 -4.01 3.62 -4.62
C LEU A 18 -5.20 2.74 -5.00
N LYS A 19 -6.41 3.31 -5.00
CA LYS A 19 -7.62 2.58 -5.35
C LYS A 19 -7.54 2.11 -6.81
N ASP A 20 -7.25 3.05 -7.71
CA ASP A 20 -7.19 2.77 -9.14
C ASP A 20 -6.06 1.79 -9.46
N ALA A 21 -4.93 1.89 -8.74
CA ALA A 21 -3.83 0.93 -8.82
C ALA A 21 -4.27 -0.48 -8.41
N LEU A 22 -4.93 -0.63 -7.27
CA LEU A 22 -5.40 -1.93 -6.77
C LEU A 22 -6.47 -2.55 -7.68
N LEU A 23 -7.43 -1.75 -8.15
CA LEU A 23 -8.45 -2.22 -9.09
C LEU A 23 -7.84 -2.57 -10.45
N GLY A 24 -6.89 -1.78 -10.93
CA GLY A 24 -6.13 -2.07 -12.15
C GLY A 24 -5.35 -3.38 -12.05
N LEU A 25 -4.68 -3.62 -10.92
CA LEU A 25 -4.00 -4.90 -10.66
C LEU A 25 -4.95 -6.10 -10.70
N LEU A 26 -6.14 -5.99 -10.10
CA LEU A 26 -7.15 -7.06 -10.15
C LEU A 26 -7.63 -7.33 -11.57
N GLN A 27 -7.92 -6.28 -12.33
CA GLN A 27 -8.36 -6.43 -13.73
C GLN A 27 -7.29 -7.09 -14.59
N ARG A 28 -6.03 -6.68 -14.47
CA ARG A 28 -4.91 -7.29 -15.21
C ARG A 28 -4.74 -8.76 -14.83
N ARG A 29 -4.91 -9.10 -13.55
CA ARG A 29 -4.91 -10.48 -13.05
C ARG A 29 -6.04 -11.30 -13.66
N GLU A 30 -7.26 -10.76 -13.68
CA GLU A 30 -8.45 -11.41 -14.26
C GLU A 30 -8.31 -11.65 -15.76
N ARG A 31 -7.63 -10.74 -16.49
CA ARG A 31 -7.30 -10.90 -17.92
C ARG A 31 -6.10 -11.81 -18.20
N GLY A 32 -5.41 -12.30 -17.16
CA GLY A 32 -4.22 -13.13 -17.32
C GLY A 32 -2.98 -12.38 -17.83
N GLU A 33 -2.98 -11.06 -17.78
CA GLU A 33 -1.85 -10.21 -18.21
C GLU A 33 -0.70 -10.19 -17.20
N ILE A 34 -0.99 -10.57 -15.96
CA ILE A 34 -0.02 -10.73 -14.88
C ILE A 34 -0.30 -12.03 -14.12
N PRO A 35 0.72 -12.63 -13.46
CA PRO A 35 0.52 -13.81 -12.63
C PRO A 35 -0.55 -13.60 -11.54
N ALA A 36 -1.29 -14.67 -11.25
CA ALA A 36 -2.23 -14.65 -10.14
C ALA A 36 -1.51 -14.41 -8.80
N PHE A 37 -1.98 -13.42 -8.05
CA PHE A 37 -1.48 -13.13 -6.71
C PHE A 37 -2.59 -13.25 -5.66
N LYS A 38 -2.18 -13.61 -4.44
CA LYS A 38 -3.06 -13.75 -3.26
C LYS A 38 -2.88 -12.66 -2.22
N ARG A 39 -1.77 -11.91 -2.27
CA ARG A 39 -1.41 -10.86 -1.32
C ARG A 39 -0.84 -9.66 -2.04
N VAL A 40 -1.03 -8.49 -1.44
CA VAL A 40 -0.43 -7.22 -1.85
C VAL A 40 0.30 -6.67 -0.63
N ILE A 41 1.53 -6.20 -0.82
CA ILE A 41 2.29 -5.48 0.19
C ILE A 41 2.27 -4.01 -0.21
N LEU A 42 1.82 -3.16 0.69
CA LEU A 42 1.87 -1.71 0.51
C LEU A 42 3.06 -1.19 1.31
N GLU A 43 4.05 -0.66 0.62
CA GLU A 43 5.15 0.06 1.22
C GLU A 43 4.77 1.54 1.30
N THR A 44 4.73 2.08 2.50
CA THR A 44 4.57 3.52 2.73
C THR A 44 5.94 4.16 2.82
N THR A 45 6.06 5.43 2.42
CA THR A 45 7.29 6.16 2.71
C THR A 45 7.47 6.29 4.22
N GLY A 46 8.72 6.45 4.69
CA GLY A 46 9.02 6.56 6.12
C GLY A 46 8.38 7.78 6.83
N LEU A 47 7.72 8.67 6.10
CA LEU A 47 7.00 9.84 6.61
C LEU A 47 5.49 9.79 6.33
N ALA A 48 4.99 8.73 5.69
CA ALA A 48 3.57 8.63 5.36
C ALA A 48 2.77 8.06 6.54
N ASP A 49 1.75 8.79 6.95
CA ASP A 49 0.75 8.30 7.91
C ASP A 49 -0.03 7.11 7.29
N PRO A 50 -0.02 5.92 7.93
CA PRO A 50 -0.76 4.75 7.43
C PRO A 50 -2.28 4.88 7.60
N ALA A 51 -2.80 5.70 8.52
CA ALA A 51 -4.23 5.78 8.80
C ALA A 51 -5.09 6.14 7.57
N PRO A 52 -4.73 7.13 6.74
CA PRO A 52 -5.34 7.40 5.45
C PRO A 52 -5.48 6.19 4.52
N ILE A 53 -4.46 5.33 4.46
CA ILE A 53 -4.42 4.15 3.58
C ILE A 53 -5.37 3.09 4.12
N LEU A 54 -5.31 2.83 5.43
CA LEU A 54 -6.21 1.88 6.10
C LEU A 54 -7.67 2.31 5.95
N ALA A 55 -7.96 3.61 6.08
CA ALA A 55 -9.28 4.16 5.87
C ALA A 55 -9.79 3.93 4.43
N THR A 56 -8.95 4.14 3.41
CA THR A 56 -9.33 3.85 2.01
C THR A 56 -9.65 2.37 1.81
N LEU A 57 -8.80 1.47 2.31
CA LEU A 57 -9.02 0.02 2.18
C LEU A 57 -10.30 -0.45 2.89
N ASN A 58 -10.59 0.12 4.07
CA ASN A 58 -11.72 -0.32 4.89
C ASN A 58 -13.05 0.34 4.50
N ASN A 59 -13.03 1.53 3.90
CA ASN A 59 -14.25 2.30 3.62
C ASN A 59 -14.64 2.36 2.15
N ASP A 60 -13.72 2.13 1.20
CA ASP A 60 -14.07 2.15 -0.22
C ASP A 60 -14.86 0.89 -0.61
N VAL A 61 -16.10 1.11 -1.07
CA VAL A 61 -17.05 0.04 -1.42
C VAL A 61 -16.54 -0.89 -2.53
N GLN A 62 -15.69 -0.42 -3.43
CA GLN A 62 -15.14 -1.24 -4.51
C GLN A 62 -13.97 -2.12 -4.02
N LEU A 63 -13.32 -1.73 -2.91
CA LEU A 63 -12.20 -2.46 -2.32
C LEU A 63 -12.65 -3.45 -1.23
N ARG A 64 -13.65 -3.11 -0.39
CA ARG A 64 -14.08 -3.90 0.78
C ARG A 64 -14.41 -5.37 0.50
N GLY A 65 -14.87 -5.70 -0.70
CA GLY A 65 -15.21 -7.09 -1.09
C GLY A 65 -14.07 -7.85 -1.79
N ARG A 66 -12.94 -7.19 -2.04
CA ARG A 66 -11.85 -7.71 -2.89
C ARG A 66 -10.51 -7.76 -2.17
N PHE A 67 -10.31 -6.88 -1.20
CA PHE A 67 -9.14 -6.82 -0.35
C PHE A 67 -9.54 -6.76 1.11
N HIS A 68 -8.72 -7.37 1.96
CA HIS A 68 -8.82 -7.26 3.40
C HIS A 68 -7.45 -6.91 3.98
N ILE A 69 -7.43 -6.08 5.02
CA ILE A 69 -6.18 -5.74 5.73
C ILE A 69 -5.75 -6.97 6.52
N GLY A 70 -4.51 -7.41 6.32
CA GLY A 70 -3.93 -8.53 7.05
C GLY A 70 -3.08 -8.08 8.23
N LEU A 71 -1.99 -7.36 7.95
CA LEU A 71 -1.02 -6.91 8.94
C LEU A 71 -0.62 -5.46 8.64
N VAL A 72 -0.38 -4.70 9.71
CA VAL A 72 0.34 -3.42 9.68
C VAL A 72 1.68 -3.69 10.36
N ILE A 73 2.78 -3.43 9.64
CA ILE A 73 4.14 -3.72 10.11
C ILE A 73 4.91 -2.40 10.13
N THR A 74 5.52 -2.09 11.27
CA THR A 74 6.41 -0.94 11.43
C THR A 74 7.84 -1.44 11.59
N LEU A 75 8.74 -0.96 10.72
CA LEU A 75 10.17 -1.19 10.84
C LEU A 75 10.79 -0.01 11.60
N VAL A 76 11.54 -0.31 12.66
CA VAL A 76 12.22 0.70 13.47
C VAL A 76 13.72 0.42 13.48
N ASP A 77 14.53 1.43 13.16
CA ASP A 77 15.97 1.38 13.35
C ASP A 77 16.31 1.66 14.82
N ALA A 78 16.77 0.62 15.53
CA ALA A 78 17.09 0.70 16.96
C ALA A 78 18.17 1.75 17.30
N SER A 79 19.09 2.05 16.36
CA SER A 79 20.17 3.02 16.59
C SER A 79 19.67 4.46 16.47
N HIS A 80 18.60 4.67 15.68
CA HIS A 80 18.11 6.00 15.33
C HIS A 80 16.72 6.31 15.91
N ALA A 81 16.03 5.33 16.50
CA ALA A 81 14.65 5.46 16.99
C ALA A 81 14.45 6.68 17.90
N ALA A 82 15.26 6.81 18.96
CA ALA A 82 15.14 7.91 19.91
C ALA A 82 15.43 9.29 19.29
N LEU A 83 16.31 9.34 18.28
CA LEU A 83 16.58 10.58 17.56
C LEU A 83 15.40 10.94 16.64
N GLN A 84 14.89 9.96 15.89
CA GLN A 84 13.76 10.15 14.98
C GLN A 84 12.50 10.58 15.73
N GLU A 85 12.17 9.95 16.86
CA GLU A 85 11.05 10.32 17.73
C GLU A 85 11.16 11.79 18.20
N ARG A 86 12.36 12.22 18.59
CA ARG A 86 12.58 13.60 19.06
C ARG A 86 12.50 14.64 17.95
N LEU A 87 12.92 14.29 16.73
CA LEU A 87 12.91 15.20 15.58
C LEU A 87 11.54 15.28 14.89
N HIS A 88 10.75 14.21 14.99
CA HIS A 88 9.45 14.06 14.35
C HIS A 88 8.42 13.48 15.34
N PRO A 89 8.04 14.22 16.39
CA PRO A 89 6.94 13.81 17.26
C PRO A 89 5.64 13.82 16.43
N GLU A 90 4.92 12.69 16.45
CA GLU A 90 3.56 12.60 15.90
C GLU A 90 2.53 13.32 16.78
#